data_AF-A0A354TEC6-F1
#
_entry.id   AF-A0A354TEC6-F1
#
_cell.length_a   1.000
_cell.length_b   1.000
_cell.length_c   1.000
_cell.angle_alpha   90.00
_cell.angle_beta   90.00
_cell.angle_gamma   90.00
#
_symmetry.space_group_name_H-M   'P 1'
#
loop_
_entity.id
_entity.type
_entity.pdbx_description
1 polymer ?
#
loop_
_entity_poly.entity_id
_entity_poly.type
_entity_poly.pdbx_seq_one_letter_code
_entity_poly.pdbx_strand_id
1 'polypeptide(L)' 'MKHEHRALTSFGKNVKRQREAKGLTQEKLAEKSELDPTYISGIERGVCHITNSPIDITPCGC' A
#
# COMPACT_ATOMS: atom_id res chain seq x y z
N MET A 1 19.94 0.45 -6.32
CA MET A 1 19.18 0.11 -7.53
C MET A 1 17.79 -0.35 -7.10
N LYS A 2 16.70 0.30 -7.54
CA LYS A 2 15.34 -0.09 -7.15
C LYS A 2 14.95 -1.30 -8.00
N HIS A 3 14.90 -2.48 -7.41
CA HIS A 3 14.29 -3.63 -8.07
C HIS A 3 12.79 -3.38 -8.16
N GLU A 4 12.32 -2.95 -9.33
CA GLU A 4 10.88 -2.85 -9.61
C GLU A 4 10.29 -4.26 -9.66
N HIS A 5 9.66 -4.69 -8.57
CA HIS A 5 8.89 -5.93 -8.57
C HIS A 5 7.59 -5.70 -9.34
N ARG A 6 7.56 -6.10 -10.62
CA ARG A 6 6.35 -6.01 -11.49
C ARG A 6 5.09 -6.60 -10.84
N ALA A 7 5.25 -7.62 -9.99
CA ALA A 7 4.18 -8.21 -9.20
C ALA A 7 3.57 -7.22 -8.19
N LEU A 8 4.39 -6.47 -7.45
CA LEU A 8 3.94 -5.48 -6.47
C LEU A 8 3.22 -4.31 -7.15
N THR A 9 3.73 -3.84 -8.29
CA THR A 9 3.08 -2.78 -9.06
C THR A 9 1.69 -3.21 -9.56
N SER A 10 1.56 -4.45 -10.04
CA SER A 10 0.28 -4.98 -10.52
C SER A 10 -0.71 -5.21 -9.38
N PHE A 11 -0.22 -5.71 -8.24
CA PHE A 11 -1.01 -5.85 -7.02
C PHE A 11 -1.52 -4.49 -6.51
N GLY A 12 -0.64 -3.49 -6.39
CA GLY A 12 -1.00 -2.14 -5.95
C GLY A 12 -2.08 -1.49 -6.82
N LYS A 13 -1.98 -1.65 -8.14
CA LYS A 13 -3.01 -1.19 -9.08
C LYS A 13 -4.36 -1.89 -8.86
N ASN A 14 -4.35 -3.20 -8.59
CA ASN A 14 -5.57 -3.94 -8.30
C ASN A 14 -6.21 -3.50 -6.98
N VAL A 15 -5.41 -3.27 -5.94
CA VAL A 15 -5.87 -2.73 -4.65
C VAL A 15 -6.55 -1.38 -4.86
N LYS A 16 -5.91 -0.47 -5.59
CA LYS A 16 -6.49 0.85 -5.94
C LYS A 16 -7.83 0.71 -6.66
N ARG A 17 -7.87 -0.14 -7.70
CA ARG A 17 -9.10 -0.38 -8.47
C ARG A 17 -10.24 -0.90 -7.60
N GLN A 18 -9.97 -1.87 -6.72
CA GLN A 18 -10.99 -2.44 -5.84
C GLN A 18 -11.43 -1.44 -4.77
N ARG A 19 -10.51 -0.62 -4.26
CA ARG A 19 -10.82 0.45 -3.30
C ARG A 19 -11.78 1.47 -3.93
N GLU A 20 -11.46 1.94 -5.13
CA GLU A 20 -12.27 2.91 -5.88
C GLU A 20 -13.64 2.32 -6.26
N ALA A 21 -13.69 1.06 -6.69
CA ALA A 21 -14.96 0.36 -6.98
C ALA A 21 -15.89 0.26 -5.76
N LYS A 22 -15.32 0.26 -4.55
CA LYS A 22 -16.06 0.29 -3.28
C LYS A 22 -16.33 1.71 -2.75
N GLY A 23 -15.93 2.75 -3.47
CA GLY A 23 -16.07 4.15 -3.04
C GLY A 23 -15.27 4.50 -1.79
N LEU A 24 -14.19 3.76 -1.51
CA LEU A 24 -13.37 3.95 -0.32
C LEU A 24 -12.23 4.93 -0.59
N THR A 25 -11.91 5.77 0.39
CA THR A 25 -10.65 6.53 0.41
C THR A 25 -9.52 5.66 0.95
N GLN A 26 -8.26 6.08 0.80
CA GLN A 26 -7.12 5.33 1.34
C GLN A 26 -7.24 5.19 2.86
N GLU A 27 -7.69 6.23 3.55
CA GLU A 27 -7.94 6.26 5.00
C GLU A 27 -9.03 5.28 5.40
N LYS A 28 -10.16 5.24 4.67
CA LYS A 28 -11.24 4.29 4.96
C LYS A 28 -10.84 2.85 4.71
N LEU A 29 -9.99 2.59 3.71
CA LEU A 29 -9.43 1.25 3.50
C LEU A 29 -8.45 0.88 4.62
N ALA A 30 -7.62 1.83 5.05
CA ALA A 30 -6.66 1.67 6.12
C ALA A 30 -7.36 1.35 7.45
N GLU A 31 -8.38 2.13 7.82
CA GLU A 31 -9.24 1.89 8.99
C GLU A 31 -9.88 0.50 8.95
N LYS A 32 -10.47 0.12 7.82
CA LYS A 32 -11.10 -1.20 7.63
C LYS A 32 -10.13 -2.38 7.67
N SER A 33 -8.84 -2.12 7.42
CA SER A 33 -7.80 -3.14 7.37
C SER A 33 -6.88 -3.10 8.58
N GLU A 34 -7.15 -2.21 9.54
CA GLU A 34 -6.28 -1.94 10.70
C GLU A 34 -4.83 -1.62 10.28
N LEU A 35 -4.68 -0.88 9.18
CA LEU A 35 -3.41 -0.44 8.61
C LEU A 35 -3.28 1.08 8.69
N ASP A 36 -2.05 1.57 8.58
CA ASP A 36 -1.80 2.99 8.42
C ASP A 36 -2.13 3.45 6.97
N PRO A 37 -2.77 4.61 6.76
CA PRO A 37 -3.06 5.13 5.42
C PRO A 37 -1.82 5.28 4.52
N THR A 38 -0.65 5.58 5.11
CA THR A 38 0.63 5.66 4.39
C THR A 38 1.05 4.29 3.83
N TYR A 39 0.68 3.20 4.51
CA TYR A 39 0.91 1.83 4.05
C TYR A 39 0.03 1.50 2.84
N ILE A 40 -1.24 1.88 2.88
CA ILE A 40 -2.14 1.77 1.72
C ILE A 40 -1.57 2.55 0.52
N SER A 41 -1.13 3.79 0.74
CA SER A 41 -0.46 4.59 -0.29
C SER A 41 0.82 3.93 -0.82
N GLY A 42 1.61 3.29 0.04
CA GLY A 42 2.80 2.53 -0.34
C GLY A 42 2.49 1.30 -1.20
N ILE A 43 1.43 0.55 -0.83
CA ILE A 43 0.93 -0.61 -1.58
C ILE A 43 0.47 -0.17 -2.97
N GLU A 44 -0.38 0.87 -3.07
CA GLU A 44 -0.94 1.30 -4.36
C GLU A 44 0.13 1.79 -5.34
N ARG A 45 1.23 2.33 -4.83
CA ARG A 45 2.38 2.76 -5.61
C ARG A 45 3.38 1.64 -5.92
N GLY A 46 3.22 0.45 -5.32
CA GLY A 46 4.12 -0.69 -5.51
C GLY A 46 5.52 -0.48 -4.90
N VAL A 47 5.66 0.42 -3.92
CA VAL A 47 6.92 0.74 -3.22
C VAL A 47 7.01 0.12 -1.84
N CYS A 48 6.01 -0.66 -1.43
CA CYS A 48 6.04 -1.36 -0.16
C CYS A 48 7.10 -2.48 -0.19
N HIS A 49 8.16 -2.36 0.61
CA HIS A 49 8.92 -3.53 1.02
C HIS A 49 8.02 -4.36 1.94
N ILE A 50 7.42 -5.42 1.41
CA ILE A 50 6.82 -6.45 2.25
C ILE A 50 7.98 -7.21 2.90
N THR A 51 8.56 -6.65 3.95
CA THR A 51 9.44 -7.44 4.81
C THR A 51 8.54 -8.34 5.66
N ASN A 52 8.92 -9.60 5.84
CA ASN A 52 8.20 -10.59 6.66
C ASN A 52 8.24 -10.25 8.18
N SER A 53 8.33 -8.98 8.57
CA SER A 53 8.43 -8.55 9.97
C SER A 53 7.53 -7.33 10.22
N PRO A 54 6.65 -7.36 11.24
CA PRO A 54 5.59 -6.38 11.42
C PRO A 54 6.03 -5.05 12.07
N ILE A 55 7.29 -4.60 11.91
CA ILE A 55 7.84 -3.56 12.83
C ILE A 55 8.55 -2.39 12.14
N ASP A 56 8.98 -2.46 10.89
CA ASP A 56 9.81 -1.37 10.32
C ASP A 56 9.09 -0.59 9.22
N ILE A 57 8.07 0.17 9.63
CA ILE A 57 7.53 1.26 8.81
C ILE A 57 8.45 2.44 9.03
N THR A 58 9.47 2.60 8.18
CA THR A 58 10.06 3.91 8.00
C THR A 58 8.96 4.78 7.39
N PRO A 59 8.43 5.80 8.11
CA PRO A 59 7.54 6.75 7.48
C PRO A 59 8.36 7.32 6.32
N CYS A 60 7.82 7.24 5.10
CA CYS A 60 8.28 8.15 4.06
C CYS A 60 7.91 9.55 4.56
N GLY A 61 8.84 10.13 5.33
CA GLY A 61 8.72 11.43 5.93
C GLY A 61 8.46 12.48 4.85
N CYS A 62 7.74 13.50 5.31
CA CYS A 62 7.54 14.78 4.65
C CYS A 62 8.82 15.30 3.97
#